data_AF-A0AAD6SJ87-F1
#
_entry.id   AF-A0AAD6SJ87-F1
#
_cell.length_a   1.000
_cell.length_b   1.000
_cell.length_c   1.000
_cell.angle_alpha   90.00
_cell.angle_beta   90.00
_cell.angle_gamma   90.00
#
_symmetry.space_group_name_H-M   'P 1'
#
loop_
_entity.id
_entity.type
_entity.pdbx_description
1 polymer ?
#
loop_
_entity_poly.entity_id
_entity_poly.type
_entity_poly.pdbx_seq_one_letter_code
_entity_poly.pdbx_strand_id
1 'polypeptide(L)'
;MLPELHTDRIRAADLDAQIFELERSLCAIRAQKALVQKRLDSYKYPVLTLPNEIISEIFVHFLPVYPACPPLTGVLSPTNLTQICRKWRELALATPLLWRAIQLAFNLYIPLERQIRKIDMCDMWLSMSGRCPISFMGYSSSLDSKVLVALAPHHARWEHLKLGLACLPHDRLLFARPMPLLCHLDLEFRFSDEKDEVSAPILFGEAPLLYSVVLDNVAAKRFALPWAQLTSLTLRAAHRDYAAVLQHTPNLVHCHLDFTRGHSRTLLHFTFLHLESLVLADYNADYSIDYMETFVLPALRELQIAEKLLGPNPCHSLTTFISKSGCKLPKICINGPRQISKDTYHAAFPSTEFSFDGEYVGEGIDVASHTDSSDVEDD
;
A
#
# COMPACT_ATOMS: atom_id res chain seq x y z
N MET A 1 -36.34 -41.58 68.58
CA MET A 1 -37.52 -41.77 67.73
C MET A 1 -38.57 -40.66 67.83
N LEU A 2 -39.25 -40.39 68.95
CA LEU A 2 -40.23 -39.29 69.03
C LEU A 2 -39.64 -37.84 68.99
N PRO A 3 -38.45 -37.55 69.58
CA PRO A 3 -37.86 -36.21 69.56
C PRO A 3 -37.33 -35.77 68.18
N GLU A 4 -36.78 -36.71 67.41
CA GLU A 4 -36.27 -36.48 66.05
C GLU A 4 -37.41 -36.09 65.10
N LEU A 5 -38.57 -36.75 65.24
CA LEU A 5 -39.76 -36.52 64.42
C LEU A 5 -40.35 -35.10 64.57
N HIS A 6 -40.26 -34.51 65.78
CA HIS A 6 -40.67 -33.13 66.00
C HIS A 6 -39.65 -32.13 65.42
N THR A 7 -38.36 -32.44 65.56
CA THR A 7 -37.25 -31.63 65.04
C THR A 7 -37.27 -31.58 63.51
N ASP A 8 -37.53 -32.72 62.86
CA ASP A 8 -37.66 -32.82 61.40
C ASP A 8 -38.90 -32.07 60.87
N ARG A 9 -40.00 -32.05 61.62
CA ARG A 9 -41.20 -31.26 61.26
C ARG A 9 -40.97 -29.76 61.31
N ILE A 10 -40.24 -29.27 62.31
CA ILE A 10 -39.85 -27.86 62.40
C ILE A 10 -38.92 -27.52 61.24
N ARG A 11 -37.94 -28.38 60.95
CA ARG A 11 -37.00 -28.19 59.83
C ARG A 11 -37.70 -28.22 58.47
N ALA A 12 -38.69 -29.09 58.27
CA ALA A 12 -39.50 -29.11 57.05
C ALA A 12 -40.29 -27.81 56.89
N ALA A 13 -40.92 -27.30 57.95
CA ALA A 13 -41.64 -26.03 57.91
C ALA A 13 -40.72 -24.83 57.61
N ASP A 14 -39.51 -24.82 58.17
CA ASP A 14 -38.48 -23.82 57.86
C ASP A 14 -38.02 -23.89 56.40
N LEU A 15 -37.87 -25.09 55.85
CA LEU A 15 -37.54 -25.28 54.43
C LEU A 15 -38.68 -24.83 53.51
N ASP A 16 -39.94 -25.13 53.86
CA ASP A 16 -41.11 -24.66 53.11
C ASP A 16 -41.21 -23.13 53.12
N ALA A 17 -40.93 -22.48 54.26
CA ALA A 17 -40.87 -21.03 54.37
C ALA A 17 -39.74 -20.43 53.50
N GLN A 18 -38.56 -21.07 53.47
CA GLN A 18 -37.45 -20.66 52.61
C GLN A 18 -37.77 -20.85 51.13
N ILE A 19 -38.43 -21.95 50.74
CA ILE A 19 -38.90 -22.19 49.37
C ILE A 19 -39.87 -21.07 48.97
N PHE A 20 -40.84 -20.75 49.82
CA PHE A 20 -41.80 -19.69 49.55
C PHE A 20 -41.14 -18.32 49.34
N GLU A 21 -40.18 -17.93 50.20
CA GLU A 21 -39.47 -16.65 50.04
C GLU A 21 -38.60 -16.64 48.77
N LEU A 22 -37.93 -17.75 48.46
CA LEU A 22 -37.16 -17.90 47.22
C LEU A 22 -38.04 -17.81 45.98
N GLU A 23 -39.22 -18.46 45.97
CA GLU A 23 -40.18 -18.37 44.87
C GLU A 23 -40.68 -16.93 44.68
N ARG A 24 -40.96 -16.21 45.77
CA ARG A 24 -41.35 -14.80 45.73
C ARG A 24 -40.24 -13.93 45.11
N SER A 25 -39.01 -14.13 45.57
CA SER A 25 -37.82 -13.43 45.02
C SER A 25 -37.62 -13.75 43.54
N LEU A 26 -37.78 -15.01 43.15
CA LEU A 26 -37.65 -15.47 41.77
C LEU A 26 -38.72 -14.84 40.86
N CYS A 27 -39.97 -14.76 41.32
CA CYS A 27 -41.04 -14.04 40.64
C CYS A 27 -40.72 -12.54 40.46
N ALA A 28 -40.23 -11.87 41.50
CA ALA A 28 -39.86 -10.46 41.43
C ALA A 28 -38.72 -10.22 40.41
N ILE A 29 -37.67 -11.03 40.44
CA ILE A 29 -36.55 -10.95 39.50
C ILE A 29 -37.02 -11.24 38.07
N ARG A 30 -37.91 -12.23 37.85
CA ARG A 30 -38.49 -12.50 36.53
C ARG A 30 -39.30 -11.32 36.00
N ALA A 31 -40.10 -10.67 36.84
CA ALA A 31 -40.86 -9.48 36.46
C ALA A 31 -39.93 -8.30 36.10
N GLN A 32 -38.88 -8.08 36.90
CA GLN A 32 -37.87 -7.06 36.62
C GLN A 32 -37.12 -7.35 35.30
N LYS A 33 -36.74 -8.61 35.06
CA LYS A 33 -36.13 -9.06 33.80
C LYS A 33 -37.07 -8.79 32.61
N ALA A 34 -38.36 -9.09 32.73
CA ALA A 34 -39.33 -8.85 31.67
C ALA A 34 -39.48 -7.35 31.34
N LEU A 35 -39.45 -6.48 32.35
CA LEU A 35 -39.48 -5.02 32.14
C LEU A 35 -38.23 -4.52 31.42
N VAL A 36 -37.05 -5.00 31.82
CA VAL A 36 -35.78 -4.67 31.17
C VAL A 36 -35.78 -5.17 29.72
N GLN A 37 -36.24 -6.40 29.48
CA GLN A 37 -36.33 -6.95 28.13
C GLN A 37 -37.26 -6.11 27.24
N LYS A 38 -38.44 -5.73 27.74
CA LYS A 38 -39.37 -4.85 27.01
C LYS A 38 -38.75 -3.49 26.64
N ARG A 39 -37.93 -2.92 27.54
CA ARG A 39 -37.19 -1.68 27.23
C ARG A 39 -36.13 -1.92 26.16
N LEU A 40 -35.39 -3.03 26.24
CA LEU A 40 -34.40 -3.40 25.23
C LEU A 40 -35.02 -3.56 23.84
N ASP A 41 -36.16 -4.26 23.76
CA ASP A 41 -36.88 -4.50 22.51
C ASP A 41 -37.46 -3.19 21.91
N SER A 42 -37.64 -2.14 22.72
CA SER A 42 -38.09 -0.83 22.24
C SER A 42 -36.99 -0.01 21.56
N TYR A 43 -35.71 -0.29 21.84
CA TYR A 43 -34.61 0.37 21.15
C TYR A 43 -34.49 -0.19 19.74
N LYS A 44 -34.76 0.66 18.74
CA LYS A 44 -34.40 0.36 17.36
C LYS A 44 -32.91 0.61 17.19
N TYR A 45 -32.14 -0.45 16.99
CA TYR A 45 -30.75 -0.35 16.61
C TYR A 45 -30.68 -0.08 15.09
N PRO A 46 -30.38 1.16 14.64
CA PRO A 46 -30.53 1.54 13.24
C PRO A 46 -29.75 0.61 12.30
N VAL A 47 -28.55 0.19 12.73
CA VAL A 47 -27.68 -0.68 11.93
C VAL A 47 -28.19 -2.12 11.79
N LEU A 48 -29.12 -2.55 12.64
CA LEU A 48 -29.80 -3.85 12.49
C LEU A 48 -31.02 -3.75 11.57
N THR A 49 -31.58 -2.54 11.40
CA THR A 49 -32.75 -2.28 10.57
C THR A 49 -32.43 -1.85 9.14
N LEU A 50 -31.17 -1.49 8.86
CA LEU A 50 -30.75 -1.16 7.50
C LEU A 50 -30.83 -2.38 6.57
N PRO A 51 -31.18 -2.18 5.28
CA PRO A 51 -31.01 -3.17 4.23
C PRO A 51 -29.58 -3.67 4.17
N ASN A 52 -29.40 -4.92 3.74
CA ASN A 52 -28.10 -5.56 3.70
C ASN A 52 -27.13 -4.83 2.75
N GLU A 53 -27.64 -4.31 1.65
CA GLU A 53 -26.90 -3.56 0.63
C GLU A 53 -26.29 -2.29 1.21
N ILE A 54 -27.05 -1.57 2.04
CA ILE A 54 -26.58 -0.34 2.69
C ILE A 54 -25.52 -0.65 3.74
N ILE A 55 -25.68 -1.75 4.48
CA ILE A 55 -24.67 -2.19 5.46
C ILE A 55 -23.37 -2.57 4.74
N SER A 56 -23.44 -3.33 3.65
CA SER A 56 -22.29 -3.68 2.83
C SER A 56 -21.59 -2.44 2.24
N GLU A 57 -22.34 -1.43 1.81
CA GLU A 57 -21.77 -0.16 1.32
C GLU A 57 -21.04 0.59 2.44
N ILE A 58 -21.64 0.67 3.64
CA ILE A 58 -20.99 1.24 4.82
C ILE A 58 -19.69 0.49 5.13
N PHE A 59 -19.67 -0.84 5.00
CA PHE A 59 -18.46 -1.64 5.21
C PHE A 59 -17.36 -1.33 4.21
N VAL A 60 -17.69 -1.08 2.95
CA VAL A 60 -16.72 -0.69 1.92
C VAL A 60 -16.13 0.69 2.25
N HIS A 61 -16.95 1.64 2.69
CA HIS A 61 -16.49 2.97 3.11
C HIS A 61 -15.69 3.00 4.42
N PHE A 62 -15.76 1.94 5.23
CA PHE A 62 -14.91 1.79 6.41
C PHE A 62 -13.45 1.49 6.04
N LEU A 63 -13.19 0.96 4.84
CA LEU A 63 -11.85 0.60 4.37
C LEU A 63 -11.13 1.79 3.74
N PRO A 64 -9.78 1.75 3.63
CA PRO A 64 -9.04 2.69 2.81
C PRO A 64 -9.57 2.72 1.38
N VAL A 65 -9.50 3.88 0.74
CA VAL A 65 -9.95 4.05 -0.65
C VAL A 65 -9.12 3.15 -1.57
N TYR A 66 -9.77 2.24 -2.28
CA TYR A 66 -9.13 1.36 -3.25
C TYR A 66 -8.35 2.18 -4.29
N PRO A 67 -7.11 1.80 -4.67
CA PRO A 67 -6.45 0.50 -4.46
C PRO A 67 -5.66 0.35 -3.16
N ALA A 68 -5.75 1.32 -2.24
CA ALA A 68 -5.05 1.23 -0.95
C ALA A 68 -5.46 -0.05 -0.21
N CYS A 69 -4.46 -0.75 0.31
CA CYS A 69 -4.63 -2.06 0.93
C CYS A 69 -4.79 -1.92 2.45
N PRO A 70 -5.89 -2.38 3.06
CA PRO A 70 -6.01 -2.43 4.51
C PRO A 70 -5.12 -3.52 5.12
N PRO A 71 -4.70 -3.36 6.39
CA PRO A 71 -3.97 -4.39 7.11
C PRO A 71 -4.87 -5.61 7.39
N LEU A 72 -4.28 -6.80 7.43
CA LEU A 72 -4.98 -8.05 7.76
C LEU A 72 -5.69 -8.03 9.13
N THR A 73 -5.15 -7.24 10.06
CA THR A 73 -5.64 -7.08 11.44
C THR A 73 -5.43 -5.64 11.89
N GLY A 74 -6.29 -5.13 12.77
CA GLY A 74 -6.15 -3.79 13.37
C GLY A 74 -7.10 -2.77 12.76
N VAL A 75 -6.77 -1.49 12.90
CA VAL A 75 -7.63 -0.37 12.47
C VAL A 75 -7.84 -0.43 10.96
N LEU A 76 -9.06 -0.16 10.50
CA LEU A 76 -9.49 -0.26 9.10
C LEU A 76 -9.43 -1.66 8.48
N SER A 77 -9.25 -2.72 9.27
CA SER A 77 -9.27 -4.09 8.76
C SER A 77 -10.70 -4.62 8.58
N PRO A 78 -11.08 -5.19 7.42
CA PRO A 78 -12.38 -5.83 7.21
C PRO A 78 -12.62 -7.00 8.18
N THR A 79 -11.56 -7.61 8.70
CA THR A 79 -11.65 -8.66 9.73
C THR A 79 -12.42 -8.17 10.97
N ASN A 80 -12.32 -6.89 11.35
CA ASN A 80 -13.04 -6.35 12.51
C ASN A 80 -14.55 -6.39 12.32
N LEU A 81 -15.02 -6.19 11.08
CA LEU A 81 -16.45 -6.24 10.75
C LEU A 81 -17.03 -7.63 11.01
N THR A 82 -16.20 -8.68 10.92
CA THR A 82 -16.60 -10.06 11.22
C THR A 82 -16.71 -10.36 12.72
N GLN A 83 -16.29 -9.45 13.60
CA GLN A 83 -16.26 -9.67 15.05
C GLN A 83 -17.30 -8.89 15.84
N ILE A 84 -18.13 -8.08 15.17
CA ILE A 84 -19.11 -7.21 15.84
C ILE A 84 -20.38 -7.97 16.24
N CYS A 85 -21.06 -8.59 15.27
CA CYS A 85 -22.24 -9.41 15.53
C CYS A 85 -22.42 -10.46 14.42
N ARG A 86 -23.33 -11.41 14.63
CA ARG A 86 -23.60 -12.48 13.66
C ARG A 86 -24.03 -11.95 12.29
N LYS A 87 -24.95 -10.97 12.24
CA LYS A 87 -25.42 -10.35 10.99
C LYS A 87 -24.27 -9.72 10.21
N TRP A 88 -23.40 -8.97 10.89
CA TRP A 88 -22.26 -8.30 10.26
C TRP A 88 -21.23 -9.31 9.76
N ARG A 89 -20.97 -10.36 10.53
CA ARG A 89 -20.10 -11.46 10.09
C ARG A 89 -20.61 -12.10 8.80
N GLU A 90 -21.89 -12.46 8.76
CA GLU A 90 -22.51 -13.06 7.56
C GLU A 90 -22.43 -12.10 6.35
N LEU A 91 -22.72 -10.82 6.54
CA LEU A 91 -22.64 -9.82 5.48
C LEU A 91 -21.21 -9.54 5.01
N ALA A 92 -20.26 -9.38 5.93
CA ALA A 92 -18.87 -9.12 5.59
C ALA A 92 -18.27 -10.29 4.79
N LEU A 93 -18.51 -11.53 5.25
CA LEU A 93 -18.06 -12.74 4.52
C LEU A 93 -18.74 -12.87 3.14
N ALA A 94 -19.98 -12.42 3.01
CA ALA A 94 -20.72 -12.43 1.74
C ALA A 94 -20.43 -11.24 0.82
N THR A 95 -19.53 -10.32 1.19
CA THR A 95 -19.19 -9.12 0.41
C THR A 95 -17.75 -9.20 -0.11
N PRO A 96 -17.51 -9.73 -1.34
CA PRO A 96 -16.16 -9.94 -1.88
C PRO A 96 -15.29 -8.69 -1.99
N LEU A 97 -15.91 -7.52 -2.20
CA LEU A 97 -15.21 -6.24 -2.32
C LEU A 97 -14.40 -5.86 -1.06
N LEU A 98 -14.79 -6.34 0.12
CA LEU A 98 -14.06 -6.09 1.36
C LEU A 98 -12.69 -6.79 1.41
N TRP A 99 -12.53 -7.86 0.63
CA TRP A 99 -11.40 -8.77 0.72
C TRP A 99 -10.45 -8.65 -0.47
N ARG A 100 -10.73 -7.74 -1.41
CA ARG A 100 -10.01 -7.63 -2.69
C ARG A 100 -8.67 -6.87 -2.58
N ALA A 101 -8.47 -6.10 -1.52
CA ALA A 101 -7.24 -5.35 -1.28
C ALA A 101 -6.55 -5.89 -0.02
N ILE A 102 -5.27 -6.26 -0.12
CA ILE A 102 -4.57 -6.99 0.95
C ILE A 102 -3.21 -6.37 1.21
N GLN A 103 -2.97 -5.95 2.47
CA GLN A 103 -1.65 -5.50 2.93
C GLN A 103 -1.00 -6.56 3.82
N LEU A 104 0.12 -7.10 3.35
CA LEU A 104 0.91 -8.12 4.00
C LEU A 104 2.29 -7.58 4.40
N ALA A 105 2.36 -6.91 5.55
CA ALA A 105 3.63 -6.43 6.09
C ALA A 105 4.27 -7.48 7.03
N PHE A 106 5.48 -7.92 6.72
CA PHE A 106 6.33 -8.67 7.64
C PHE A 106 7.33 -7.74 8.31
N ASN A 107 7.53 -7.98 9.60
CA ASN A 107 8.60 -7.37 10.36
C ASN A 107 9.53 -8.51 10.81
N LEU A 108 10.84 -8.34 10.60
CA LEU A 108 11.88 -9.30 10.98
C LEU A 108 11.86 -9.62 12.49
N TYR A 109 11.33 -8.73 13.31
CA TYR A 109 11.17 -8.91 14.75
C TYR A 109 9.93 -9.75 15.14
N ILE A 110 9.08 -10.13 14.19
CA ILE A 110 7.90 -10.96 14.44
C ILE A 110 8.27 -12.45 14.31
N PRO A 111 7.93 -13.30 15.30
CA PRO A 111 8.15 -14.75 15.23
C PRO A 111 7.55 -15.39 13.98
N LEU A 112 8.22 -16.41 13.45
CA LEU A 112 7.87 -17.07 12.19
C LEU A 112 6.42 -17.61 12.20
N GLU A 113 5.94 -18.11 13.33
CA GLU A 113 4.57 -18.64 13.46
C GLU A 113 3.52 -17.56 13.23
N ARG A 114 3.77 -16.33 13.71
CA ARG A 114 2.89 -15.19 13.47
C ARG A 114 2.94 -14.74 12.01
N GLN A 115 4.10 -14.87 11.36
CA GLN A 115 4.21 -14.59 9.93
C GLN A 115 3.40 -15.61 9.10
N ILE A 116 3.49 -16.90 9.42
CA ILE A 116 2.71 -17.96 8.76
C ILE A 116 1.21 -17.70 8.91
N ARG A 117 0.74 -17.34 10.11
CA ARG A 117 -0.69 -16.99 10.31
C ARG A 117 -1.15 -15.84 9.43
N LYS A 118 -0.30 -14.85 9.16
CA LYS A 118 -0.64 -13.76 8.23
C LYS A 118 -0.81 -14.28 6.79
N ILE A 119 -0.01 -15.25 6.38
CA ILE A 119 -0.14 -15.89 5.07
C ILE A 119 -1.46 -16.68 5.01
N ASP A 120 -1.78 -17.47 6.04
CA ASP A 120 -3.06 -18.21 6.09
C ASP A 120 -4.27 -17.25 6.01
N MET A 121 -4.19 -16.10 6.68
CA MET A 121 -5.20 -15.05 6.58
C MET A 121 -5.27 -14.42 5.19
N CYS A 122 -4.12 -14.21 4.54
CA CYS A 122 -4.06 -13.73 3.16
C CYS A 122 -4.76 -14.70 2.20
N ASP A 123 -4.49 -16.00 2.31
CA ASP A 123 -5.16 -17.03 1.51
C ASP A 123 -6.68 -17.02 1.73
N MET A 124 -7.11 -16.84 2.98
CA MET A 124 -8.53 -16.70 3.31
C MET A 124 -9.14 -15.46 2.63
N TRP A 125 -8.47 -14.31 2.66
CA TRP A 125 -8.94 -13.09 1.99
C TRP A 125 -8.97 -13.24 0.46
N LEU A 126 -7.94 -13.85 -0.12
CA LEU A 126 -7.87 -14.16 -1.55
C LEU A 126 -9.03 -15.06 -1.99
N SER A 127 -9.42 -16.03 -1.16
CA SER A 127 -10.59 -16.88 -1.37
C SER A 127 -11.90 -16.07 -1.29
N MET A 128 -12.07 -15.26 -0.25
CA MET A 128 -13.29 -14.45 -0.04
C MET A 128 -13.48 -13.35 -1.08
N SER A 129 -12.40 -12.85 -1.68
CA SER A 129 -12.46 -11.88 -2.78
C SER A 129 -13.13 -12.42 -4.06
N GLY A 130 -13.31 -13.75 -4.16
CA GLY A 130 -14.07 -14.39 -5.22
C GLY A 130 -13.50 -14.13 -6.63
N ARG A 131 -14.17 -13.27 -7.40
CA ARG A 131 -13.76 -12.88 -8.77
C ARG A 131 -13.31 -11.42 -8.87
N CYS A 132 -13.27 -10.70 -7.75
CA CYS A 132 -12.85 -9.31 -7.78
C CYS A 132 -11.39 -9.18 -8.26
N PRO A 133 -11.07 -8.09 -8.99
CA PRO A 133 -9.69 -7.67 -9.20
C PRO A 133 -9.00 -7.44 -7.86
N ILE A 134 -7.73 -7.82 -7.77
CA ILE A 134 -6.95 -7.82 -6.54
C ILE A 134 -5.95 -6.67 -6.55
N SER A 135 -5.95 -5.91 -5.46
CA SER A 135 -4.82 -5.06 -5.07
C SER A 135 -4.03 -5.78 -3.98
N PHE A 136 -2.73 -5.94 -4.16
CA PHE A 136 -1.88 -6.59 -3.18
C PHE A 136 -0.66 -5.73 -2.91
N MET A 137 -0.36 -5.51 -1.63
CA MET A 137 0.87 -4.90 -1.17
C MET A 137 1.52 -5.81 -0.13
N GLY A 138 2.74 -6.27 -0.36
CA GLY A 138 3.46 -7.06 0.63
C GLY A 138 4.96 -6.86 0.59
N TYR A 139 5.58 -6.90 1.77
CA TYR A 139 7.03 -6.81 1.93
C TYR A 139 7.48 -8.01 2.72
N SER A 140 8.21 -8.92 2.08
CA SER A 140 8.77 -10.10 2.71
C SER A 140 10.27 -10.15 2.47
N SER A 141 10.98 -10.82 3.38
CA SER A 141 12.39 -11.16 3.15
C SER A 141 12.73 -12.62 3.43
N SER A 142 11.99 -13.28 4.32
CA SER A 142 12.21 -14.69 4.69
C SER A 142 11.17 -15.64 4.10
N LEU A 143 10.02 -15.12 3.66
CA LEU A 143 8.85 -15.91 3.24
C LEU A 143 8.39 -15.58 1.82
N ASP A 144 9.25 -14.98 1.01
CA ASP A 144 8.93 -14.51 -0.34
C ASP A 144 8.30 -15.63 -1.14
N SER A 145 8.93 -16.81 -1.14
CA SER A 145 8.42 -18.00 -1.81
C SER A 145 7.00 -18.39 -1.38
N LYS A 146 6.67 -18.32 -0.07
CA LYS A 146 5.32 -18.66 0.41
C LYS A 146 4.28 -17.64 -0.03
N VAL A 147 4.61 -16.36 0.03
CA VAL A 147 3.71 -15.28 -0.46
C VAL A 147 3.46 -15.41 -1.95
N LEU A 148 4.53 -15.65 -2.72
CA LEU A 148 4.42 -15.83 -4.16
C LEU A 148 3.60 -17.08 -4.51
N VAL A 149 3.76 -18.18 -3.78
CA VAL A 149 2.95 -19.41 -3.95
C VAL A 149 1.47 -19.16 -3.64
N ALA A 150 1.16 -18.40 -2.60
CA ALA A 150 -0.21 -17.99 -2.25
C ALA A 150 -0.85 -17.11 -3.35
N LEU A 151 -0.08 -16.17 -3.92
CA LEU A 151 -0.58 -15.24 -4.93
C LEU A 151 -0.67 -15.85 -6.33
N ALA A 152 0.25 -16.76 -6.69
CA ALA A 152 0.39 -17.29 -8.05
C ALA A 152 -0.92 -17.82 -8.67
N PRO A 153 -1.81 -18.53 -7.96
CA PRO A 153 -3.08 -19.00 -8.51
C PRO A 153 -4.05 -17.88 -8.93
N HIS A 154 -3.81 -16.65 -8.47
CA HIS A 154 -4.70 -15.51 -8.68
C HIS A 154 -4.17 -14.49 -9.68
N HIS A 155 -3.10 -14.81 -10.42
CA HIS A 155 -2.45 -13.91 -11.39
C HIS A 155 -3.41 -13.23 -12.38
N ALA A 156 -4.46 -13.94 -12.80
CA ALA A 156 -5.43 -13.41 -13.76
C ALA A 156 -6.29 -12.27 -13.20
N ARG A 157 -6.32 -12.13 -11.86
CA ARG A 157 -7.11 -11.13 -11.13
C ARG A 157 -6.28 -9.97 -10.62
N TRP A 158 -4.95 -10.01 -10.71
CA TRP A 158 -4.12 -8.91 -10.21
C TRP A 158 -4.40 -7.65 -11.01
N GLU A 159 -4.65 -6.54 -10.30
CA GLU A 159 -4.87 -5.21 -10.87
C GLU A 159 -3.74 -4.26 -10.43
N HIS A 160 -3.47 -4.24 -9.12
CA HIS A 160 -2.36 -3.49 -8.53
C HIS A 160 -1.50 -4.44 -7.73
N LEU A 161 -0.21 -4.55 -8.06
CA LEU A 161 0.70 -5.46 -7.40
C LEU A 161 1.93 -4.70 -6.91
N LYS A 162 2.08 -4.61 -5.58
CA LYS A 162 3.28 -4.10 -4.91
C LYS A 162 3.97 -5.21 -4.12
N LEU A 163 5.20 -5.55 -4.49
CA LEU A 163 6.00 -6.61 -3.89
C LEU A 163 7.38 -6.09 -3.49
N GLY A 164 7.65 -6.09 -2.19
CA GLY A 164 9.00 -6.00 -1.64
C GLY A 164 9.59 -7.40 -1.45
N LEU A 165 10.70 -7.69 -2.12
CA LEU A 165 11.38 -8.97 -2.15
C LEU A 165 12.83 -8.83 -1.67
N ALA A 166 13.39 -9.88 -1.06
CA ALA A 166 14.81 -9.88 -0.70
C ALA A 166 15.70 -9.92 -1.94
N CYS A 167 15.34 -10.77 -2.91
CA CYS A 167 16.04 -10.96 -4.18
C CYS A 167 15.05 -11.42 -5.26
N LEU A 168 15.52 -11.49 -6.50
CA LEU A 168 14.71 -12.04 -7.60
C LEU A 168 14.45 -13.52 -7.34
N PRO A 169 13.18 -13.98 -7.40
CA PRO A 169 12.88 -15.37 -7.19
C PRO A 169 13.53 -16.22 -8.28
N HIS A 170 14.17 -17.33 -7.87
CA HIS A 170 14.73 -18.31 -8.81
C HIS A 170 13.64 -18.93 -9.69
N ASP A 171 12.42 -19.06 -9.18
CA ASP A 171 11.26 -19.47 -9.96
C ASP A 171 10.68 -18.27 -10.71
N ARG A 172 11.12 -18.13 -11.97
CA ARG A 172 10.77 -17.03 -12.87
C ARG A 172 9.39 -17.21 -13.51
N LEU A 173 8.70 -18.34 -13.25
CA LEU A 173 7.44 -18.68 -13.89
C LEU A 173 6.25 -17.91 -13.33
N LEU A 174 6.39 -17.27 -12.17
CA LEU A 174 5.30 -16.49 -11.57
C LEU A 174 4.79 -15.42 -12.53
N PHE A 175 5.71 -14.65 -13.10
CA PHE A 175 5.39 -13.54 -13.98
C PHE A 175 5.16 -13.98 -15.42
N ALA A 176 5.50 -15.21 -15.80
CA ALA A 176 5.35 -15.71 -17.17
C ALA A 176 3.88 -15.95 -17.57
N ARG A 177 2.94 -15.93 -16.62
CA ARG A 177 1.52 -16.15 -16.88
C ARG A 177 0.82 -14.87 -17.34
N PRO A 178 -0.24 -14.95 -18.17
CA PRO A 178 -1.01 -13.78 -18.58
C PRO A 178 -1.66 -13.07 -17.38
N MET A 179 -1.54 -11.75 -17.33
CA MET A 179 -2.06 -10.89 -16.27
C MET A 179 -2.99 -9.83 -16.91
N PRO A 180 -4.19 -10.22 -17.36
CA PRO A 180 -5.05 -9.40 -18.21
C PRO A 180 -5.58 -8.12 -17.54
N LEU A 181 -5.64 -8.10 -16.20
CA LEU A 181 -6.13 -6.97 -15.42
C LEU A 181 -5.03 -6.08 -14.82
N LEU A 182 -3.76 -6.50 -14.91
CA LEU A 182 -2.67 -5.81 -14.21
C LEU A 182 -2.44 -4.44 -14.85
N CYS A 183 -2.66 -3.39 -14.06
CA CYS A 183 -2.54 -2.01 -14.50
C CYS A 183 -1.38 -1.26 -13.81
N HIS A 184 -1.01 -1.69 -12.60
CA HIS A 184 0.10 -1.14 -11.83
C HIS A 184 0.98 -2.25 -11.24
N LEU A 185 2.28 -2.15 -11.48
CA LEU A 185 3.31 -3.07 -10.97
C LEU A 185 4.37 -2.28 -10.21
N ASP A 186 4.60 -2.61 -8.95
CA ASP A 186 5.62 -2.03 -8.08
C ASP A 186 6.48 -3.17 -7.49
N LEU A 187 7.74 -3.23 -7.89
CA LEU A 187 8.69 -4.25 -7.44
C LEU A 187 9.87 -3.57 -6.75
N GLU A 188 10.04 -3.87 -5.46
CA GLU A 188 11.11 -3.33 -4.64
C GLU A 188 12.03 -4.48 -4.16
N PHE A 189 13.35 -4.32 -4.31
CA PHE A 189 14.33 -5.34 -3.93
C PHE A 189 15.23 -4.87 -2.80
N ARG A 190 15.38 -5.67 -1.74
CA ARG A 190 16.24 -5.29 -0.59
C ARG A 190 17.72 -5.31 -0.95
N PHE A 191 18.16 -6.29 -1.74
CA PHE A 191 19.57 -6.46 -2.10
C PHE A 191 19.75 -6.26 -3.60
N SER A 192 20.69 -5.39 -3.98
CA SER A 192 21.06 -5.15 -5.37
C SER A 192 21.78 -6.38 -5.91
N ASP A 193 21.23 -6.96 -6.97
CA ASP A 193 21.75 -8.18 -7.58
C ASP A 193 22.88 -7.86 -8.59
N GLU A 194 23.95 -7.23 -8.09
CA GLU A 194 25.10 -6.75 -8.91
C GLU A 194 25.85 -7.91 -9.59
N LYS A 195 25.70 -9.15 -9.10
CA LYS A 195 26.46 -10.31 -9.59
C LYS A 195 25.79 -11.10 -10.71
N ASP A 196 24.53 -10.80 -11.03
CA ASP A 196 23.69 -11.61 -11.94
C ASP A 196 23.45 -10.94 -13.31
N GLU A 197 24.40 -10.14 -13.81
CA GLU A 197 24.34 -9.57 -15.17
C GLU A 197 24.19 -10.64 -16.28
N VAL A 198 24.44 -11.92 -15.96
CA VAL A 198 24.43 -13.06 -16.89
C VAL A 198 23.06 -13.78 -16.93
N SER A 199 22.14 -13.46 -16.03
CA SER A 199 20.83 -14.12 -15.98
C SER A 199 19.90 -13.61 -17.09
N ALA A 200 19.23 -14.53 -17.81
CA ALA A 200 18.23 -14.21 -18.85
C ALA A 200 17.16 -13.21 -18.35
N PRO A 201 16.43 -12.47 -19.18
CA PRO A 201 15.33 -11.63 -18.69
C PRO A 201 14.21 -12.48 -18.06
N ILE A 202 13.53 -11.92 -17.06
CA ILE A 202 12.27 -12.43 -16.53
C ILE A 202 11.21 -12.18 -17.59
N LEU A 203 10.68 -13.28 -18.13
CA LEU A 203 9.57 -13.25 -19.05
C LEU A 203 8.32 -12.84 -18.28
N PHE A 204 7.72 -11.72 -18.69
CA PHE A 204 6.41 -11.31 -18.26
C PHE A 204 5.39 -11.81 -19.28
N GLY A 205 4.32 -12.44 -18.79
CA GLY A 205 3.16 -12.78 -19.59
C GLY A 205 2.40 -11.52 -20.01
N GLU A 206 1.44 -11.69 -20.91
CA GLU A 206 0.67 -10.57 -21.46
C GLU A 206 -0.03 -9.76 -20.36
N ALA A 207 0.27 -8.46 -20.30
CA ALA A 207 -0.35 -7.49 -19.39
C ALA A 207 -0.83 -6.26 -20.18
N PRO A 208 -1.94 -6.38 -20.93
CA PRO A 208 -2.38 -5.36 -21.90
C PRO A 208 -2.87 -4.06 -21.25
N LEU A 209 -3.23 -4.08 -19.96
CA LEU A 209 -3.70 -2.89 -19.23
C LEU A 209 -2.60 -2.22 -18.41
N LEU A 210 -1.37 -2.74 -18.44
CA LEU A 210 -0.26 -2.22 -17.65
C LEU A 210 0.15 -0.83 -18.15
N TYR A 211 -0.07 0.19 -17.34
CA TYR A 211 0.30 1.57 -17.68
C TYR A 211 1.32 2.17 -16.70
N SER A 212 1.46 1.60 -15.50
CA SER A 212 2.34 2.11 -14.45
C SER A 212 3.29 1.04 -13.94
N VAL A 213 4.59 1.34 -13.94
CA VAL A 213 5.65 0.45 -13.43
C VAL A 213 6.57 1.21 -12.48
N VAL A 214 6.82 0.64 -11.32
CA VAL A 214 7.81 1.07 -10.33
C VAL A 214 8.81 -0.06 -10.14
N LEU A 215 10.09 0.22 -10.33
CA LEU A 215 11.18 -0.70 -10.08
C LEU A 215 12.17 -0.04 -9.14
N ASP A 216 12.44 -0.69 -8.01
CA ASP A 216 13.39 -0.21 -7.01
C ASP A 216 14.52 -1.22 -6.78
N ASN A 217 15.76 -0.74 -6.88
CA ASN A 217 16.97 -1.51 -6.64
C ASN A 217 17.12 -2.74 -7.56
N VAL A 218 16.67 -2.62 -8.81
CA VAL A 218 16.74 -3.66 -9.84
C VAL A 218 16.93 -3.05 -11.24
N ALA A 219 17.70 -3.75 -12.08
CA ALA A 219 17.94 -3.32 -13.46
C ALA A 219 16.70 -3.58 -14.31
N ALA A 220 16.18 -2.53 -14.95
CA ALA A 220 14.92 -2.61 -15.68
C ALA A 220 14.99 -3.52 -16.92
N LYS A 221 16.18 -3.68 -17.54
CA LYS A 221 16.45 -4.64 -18.63
C LYS A 221 16.17 -6.09 -18.26
N ARG A 222 16.10 -6.40 -16.96
CA ARG A 222 15.76 -7.75 -16.49
C ARG A 222 14.30 -8.11 -16.74
N PHE A 223 13.45 -7.16 -17.08
CA PHE A 223 12.02 -7.42 -17.28
C PHE A 223 11.62 -7.20 -18.73
N ALA A 224 11.01 -8.22 -19.33
CA ALA A 224 10.40 -8.10 -20.66
C ALA A 224 8.98 -7.52 -20.55
N LEU A 225 8.86 -6.27 -20.11
CA LEU A 225 7.58 -5.58 -19.93
C LEU A 225 7.11 -4.90 -21.23
N PRO A 226 5.79 -4.64 -21.38
CA PRO A 226 5.25 -3.87 -22.49
C PRO A 226 5.57 -2.36 -22.30
N TRP A 227 6.85 -1.99 -22.44
CA TRP A 227 7.35 -0.63 -22.20
C TRP A 227 6.60 0.44 -23.02
N ALA A 228 6.20 0.10 -24.24
CA ALA A 228 5.63 1.05 -25.18
C ALA A 228 4.27 1.63 -24.78
N GLN A 229 3.48 0.91 -23.98
CA GLN A 229 2.15 1.35 -23.51
C GLN A 229 2.19 2.08 -22.15
N LEU A 230 3.35 2.13 -21.49
CA LEU A 230 3.46 2.77 -20.18
C LEU A 230 3.27 4.28 -20.28
N THR A 231 2.51 4.82 -19.34
CA THR A 231 2.30 6.26 -19.13
C THR A 231 2.96 6.75 -17.85
N SER A 232 3.25 5.85 -16.91
CA SER A 232 3.96 6.16 -15.66
C SER A 232 5.12 5.18 -15.44
N LEU A 233 6.33 5.71 -15.27
CA LEU A 233 7.52 4.92 -15.00
C LEU A 233 8.34 5.54 -13.86
N THR A 234 8.59 4.73 -12.83
CA THR A 234 9.46 5.09 -11.72
C THR A 234 10.60 4.08 -11.63
N LEU A 235 11.84 4.56 -11.75
CA LEU A 235 13.03 3.75 -11.57
C LEU A 235 13.82 4.31 -10.38
N ARG A 236 13.70 3.64 -9.23
CA ARG A 236 14.40 4.00 -7.98
C ARG A 236 15.67 3.19 -7.81
N ALA A 237 16.71 3.84 -7.31
CA ALA A 237 18.07 3.30 -7.28
C ALA A 237 18.45 2.60 -8.60
N ALA A 238 18.00 3.16 -9.73
CA ALA A 238 18.04 2.49 -11.03
C ALA A 238 19.50 2.26 -11.44
N HIS A 239 19.83 1.01 -11.77
CA HIS A 239 21.14 0.66 -12.29
C HIS A 239 21.39 1.26 -13.69
N ARG A 240 22.53 0.92 -14.29
CA ARG A 240 23.15 1.55 -15.48
C ARG A 240 22.33 1.53 -16.78
N ASP A 241 21.08 1.08 -16.76
CA ASP A 241 20.28 0.69 -17.92
C ASP A 241 18.96 1.45 -18.11
N TYR A 242 18.68 2.49 -17.31
CA TYR A 242 17.49 3.34 -17.49
C TYR A 242 17.34 3.79 -18.95
N ALA A 243 18.45 4.13 -19.60
CA ALA A 243 18.51 4.56 -20.98
C ALA A 243 17.93 3.53 -21.97
N ALA A 244 18.21 2.25 -21.78
CA ALA A 244 17.72 1.19 -22.64
C ALA A 244 16.19 1.06 -22.56
N VAL A 245 15.62 1.35 -21.38
CA VAL A 245 14.17 1.32 -21.18
C VAL A 245 13.51 2.59 -21.70
N LEU A 246 14.08 3.77 -21.44
CA LEU A 246 13.54 5.05 -21.88
C LEU A 246 13.37 5.16 -23.40
N GLN A 247 14.22 4.47 -24.19
CA GLN A 247 14.07 4.40 -25.65
C GLN A 247 12.78 3.67 -26.09
N HIS A 248 12.23 2.80 -25.25
CA HIS A 248 11.08 1.96 -25.54
C HIS A 248 9.79 2.45 -24.87
N THR A 249 9.79 3.64 -24.26
CA THR A 249 8.65 4.20 -23.51
C THR A 249 8.18 5.55 -24.08
N PRO A 250 7.73 5.62 -25.35
CA PRO A 250 7.40 6.88 -26.01
C PRO A 250 6.15 7.59 -25.44
N ASN A 251 5.28 6.87 -24.75
CA ASN A 251 3.98 7.36 -24.26
C ASN A 251 3.99 7.82 -22.80
N LEU A 252 5.17 8.04 -22.21
CA LEU A 252 5.27 8.49 -20.82
C LEU A 252 4.64 9.88 -20.63
N VAL A 253 3.85 9.98 -19.55
CA VAL A 253 3.26 11.20 -19.01
C VAL A 253 3.91 11.56 -17.68
N HIS A 254 4.24 10.56 -16.87
CA HIS A 254 4.93 10.70 -15.60
C HIS A 254 6.22 9.86 -15.60
N CYS A 255 7.34 10.46 -15.21
CA CYS A 255 8.62 9.76 -15.11
C CYS A 255 9.36 10.16 -13.84
N HIS A 256 9.84 9.18 -13.09
CA HIS A 256 10.68 9.37 -11.91
C HIS A 256 11.96 8.56 -12.09
N LEU A 257 13.11 9.21 -12.00
CA LEU A 257 14.44 8.59 -12.10
C LEU A 257 15.29 8.95 -10.88
N ASP A 258 15.78 7.93 -10.17
CA ASP A 258 16.81 8.10 -9.14
C ASP A 258 18.18 7.73 -9.70
N PHE A 259 19.09 8.69 -9.74
CA PHE A 259 20.44 8.47 -10.25
C PHE A 259 21.40 8.01 -9.14
N THR A 260 22.15 6.96 -9.45
CA THR A 260 23.19 6.31 -8.62
C THR A 260 24.58 6.43 -9.27
N ARG A 261 25.67 5.97 -8.62
CA ARG A 261 27.00 6.03 -9.25
C ARG A 261 27.17 4.94 -10.29
N GLY A 262 27.84 5.28 -11.39
CA GLY A 262 28.35 4.29 -12.35
C GLY A 262 27.50 4.10 -13.60
N HIS A 263 26.52 4.96 -13.89
CA HIS A 263 25.82 4.95 -15.18
C HIS A 263 26.78 5.06 -16.37
N SER A 264 26.37 4.47 -17.49
CA SER A 264 27.11 4.60 -18.75
C SER A 264 27.22 6.09 -19.12
N ARG A 265 28.43 6.55 -19.44
CA ARG A 265 28.74 7.93 -19.88
C ARG A 265 28.18 8.28 -21.26
N THR A 266 27.45 7.37 -21.89
CA THR A 266 26.81 7.62 -23.18
C THR A 266 25.67 8.60 -22.97
N LEU A 267 25.94 9.88 -23.27
CA LEU A 267 24.92 10.91 -23.36
C LEU A 267 23.92 10.52 -24.45
N LEU A 268 22.72 10.14 -24.03
CA LEU A 268 21.60 9.87 -24.91
C LEU A 268 20.66 11.06 -24.86
N HIS A 269 19.93 11.28 -25.95
CA HIS A 269 18.93 12.33 -26.01
C HIS A 269 17.55 11.70 -26.09
N PHE A 270 16.70 11.98 -25.11
CA PHE A 270 15.33 11.50 -25.06
C PHE A 270 14.38 12.65 -25.35
N THR A 271 13.46 12.43 -26.29
CA THR A 271 12.38 13.35 -26.58
C THR A 271 11.07 12.69 -26.21
N PHE A 272 10.35 13.25 -25.25
CA PHE A 272 9.02 12.76 -24.84
C PHE A 272 7.98 13.85 -25.08
N LEU A 273 7.10 13.61 -26.05
CA LEU A 273 6.12 14.60 -26.50
C LEU A 273 4.93 14.76 -25.55
N HIS A 274 4.72 13.80 -24.66
CA HIS A 274 3.56 13.73 -23.77
C HIS A 274 3.94 13.79 -22.28
N LEU A 275 5.22 13.91 -21.96
CA LEU A 275 5.68 13.91 -20.57
C LEU A 275 5.31 15.23 -19.90
N GLU A 276 4.40 15.16 -18.92
CA GLU A 276 3.90 16.31 -18.18
C GLU A 276 4.58 16.48 -16.82
N SER A 277 5.08 15.39 -16.22
CA SER A 277 5.75 15.40 -14.92
C SER A 277 7.05 14.60 -14.94
N LEU A 278 8.13 15.23 -14.47
CA LEU A 278 9.45 14.61 -14.35
C LEU A 278 10.01 14.80 -12.93
N VAL A 279 10.44 13.71 -12.32
CA VAL A 279 11.17 13.69 -11.05
C VAL A 279 12.57 13.14 -11.26
N LEU A 280 13.60 13.92 -10.93
CA LEU A 280 15.01 13.53 -10.99
C LEU A 280 15.61 13.59 -9.58
N ALA A 281 15.79 12.44 -8.93
CA ALA A 281 16.36 12.39 -7.59
C ALA A 281 17.83 11.97 -7.58
N ASP A 282 18.53 12.36 -6.52
CA ASP A 282 19.93 12.01 -6.28
C ASP A 282 20.03 10.90 -5.24
N TYR A 283 20.41 9.70 -5.68
CA TYR A 283 20.77 8.56 -4.85
C TYR A 283 22.26 8.23 -5.04
N ASN A 284 23.10 9.26 -4.91
CA ASN A 284 24.55 9.26 -5.17
C ASN A 284 24.88 9.25 -6.67
N ALA A 285 24.35 10.20 -7.42
CA ALA A 285 24.57 10.35 -8.86
C ALA A 285 26.04 10.66 -9.23
N ASP A 286 26.40 10.45 -10.50
CA ASP A 286 27.65 10.98 -11.06
C ASP A 286 27.45 12.44 -11.47
N TYR A 287 27.97 13.38 -10.68
CA TYR A 287 27.85 14.83 -10.91
C TYR A 287 28.70 15.35 -12.08
N SER A 288 29.46 14.49 -12.77
CA SER A 288 30.14 14.86 -14.02
C SER A 288 29.21 14.86 -15.24
N ILE A 289 28.01 14.30 -15.11
CA ILE A 289 27.01 14.21 -16.17
C ILE A 289 25.99 15.33 -15.99
N ASP A 290 25.69 16.06 -17.07
CA ASP A 290 24.54 16.94 -17.12
C ASP A 290 23.28 16.14 -17.48
N TYR A 291 22.55 15.69 -16.45
CA TYR A 291 21.33 14.91 -16.65
C TYR A 291 20.23 15.70 -17.37
N MET A 292 20.24 17.04 -17.27
CA MET A 292 19.22 17.89 -17.89
C MET A 292 19.43 18.01 -19.40
N GLU A 293 20.67 17.97 -19.89
CA GLU A 293 20.95 17.94 -21.33
C GLU A 293 20.39 16.69 -22.02
N THR A 294 20.14 15.62 -21.27
CA THR A 294 19.60 14.35 -21.78
C THR A 294 18.17 14.46 -22.33
N PHE A 295 17.40 15.49 -21.93
CA PHE A 295 15.96 15.52 -22.17
C PHE A 295 15.48 16.71 -23.03
N VAL A 296 14.50 16.43 -23.89
CA VAL A 296 13.71 17.43 -24.64
C VAL A 296 12.23 17.16 -24.39
N LEU A 297 11.59 18.00 -23.58
CA LEU A 297 10.29 17.70 -22.96
C LEU A 297 9.28 18.84 -23.21
N PRO A 298 8.72 18.96 -24.43
CA PRO A 298 7.88 20.09 -24.81
C PRO A 298 6.57 20.21 -24.03
N ALA A 299 6.04 19.10 -23.51
CA ALA A 299 4.79 19.08 -22.75
C ALA A 299 4.98 19.20 -21.22
N LEU A 300 6.22 19.36 -20.74
CA LEU A 300 6.52 19.32 -19.31
C LEU A 300 5.86 20.49 -18.57
N ARG A 301 5.18 20.18 -17.46
CA ARG A 301 4.49 21.13 -16.59
C ARG A 301 5.06 21.14 -15.18
N GLU A 302 5.51 19.98 -14.72
CA GLU A 302 6.03 19.80 -13.36
C GLU A 302 7.42 19.18 -13.43
N LEU A 303 8.38 19.86 -12.80
CA LEU A 303 9.75 19.35 -12.63
C LEU A 303 10.08 19.29 -11.16
N GLN A 304 10.40 18.10 -10.65
CA GLN A 304 11.05 17.93 -9.36
C GLN A 304 12.49 17.47 -9.59
N ILE A 305 13.45 18.15 -8.98
CA ILE A 305 14.87 17.85 -9.19
C ILE A 305 15.68 18.00 -7.91
N ALA A 306 16.56 17.02 -7.65
CA ALA A 306 17.58 17.15 -6.63
C ALA A 306 18.59 18.23 -7.03
N GLU A 307 18.81 19.21 -6.16
CA GLU A 307 19.60 20.40 -6.45
C GLU A 307 21.03 20.07 -6.92
N LYS A 308 21.62 19.01 -6.38
CA LYS A 308 22.97 18.56 -6.76
C LYS A 308 23.08 18.15 -8.25
N LEU A 309 21.97 17.76 -8.88
CA LEU A 309 21.92 17.38 -10.30
C LEU A 309 21.91 18.60 -11.23
N LEU A 310 21.61 19.79 -10.71
CA LEU A 310 21.63 21.04 -11.49
C LEU A 310 23.06 21.58 -11.71
N GLY A 311 24.06 20.96 -11.08
CA GLY A 311 25.45 21.36 -11.18
C GLY A 311 25.75 22.69 -10.47
N PRO A 312 26.89 23.34 -10.78
CA PRO A 312 27.34 24.53 -10.08
C PRO A 312 26.53 25.80 -10.40
N ASN A 313 25.78 25.81 -11.52
CA ASN A 313 25.04 26.98 -12.00
C ASN A 313 23.56 26.62 -12.25
N PRO A 314 22.75 26.42 -11.20
CA PRO A 314 21.42 25.83 -11.34
C PRO A 314 20.44 26.64 -12.20
N CYS A 315 20.44 27.98 -12.09
CA CYS A 315 19.59 28.83 -12.93
C CYS A 315 19.96 28.74 -14.42
N HIS A 316 21.26 28.59 -14.74
CA HIS A 316 21.72 28.44 -16.12
C HIS A 316 21.27 27.08 -16.69
N SER A 317 21.44 26.00 -15.93
CA SER A 317 21.01 24.65 -16.32
C SER A 317 19.51 24.60 -16.58
N LEU A 318 18.69 25.20 -15.69
CA LEU A 318 17.25 25.31 -15.87
C LEU A 318 16.87 26.15 -17.10
N THR A 319 17.51 27.31 -17.30
CA THR A 319 17.25 28.17 -18.47
C THR A 319 17.56 27.43 -19.77
N THR A 320 18.69 26.74 -19.82
CA THR A 320 19.12 25.95 -20.98
C THR A 320 18.11 24.84 -21.27
N PHE A 321 17.71 24.09 -20.24
CA PHE A 321 16.71 23.03 -20.37
C PHE A 321 15.35 23.53 -20.86
N ILE A 322 14.83 24.63 -20.28
CA ILE A 322 13.55 25.23 -20.68
C ILE A 322 13.62 25.71 -22.13
N SER A 323 14.70 26.40 -22.50
CA SER A 323 14.89 26.89 -23.87
C SER A 323 14.99 25.74 -24.90
N LYS A 324 15.69 24.67 -24.55
CA LYS A 324 15.86 23.46 -25.38
C LYS A 324 14.55 22.71 -25.55
N SER A 325 13.78 22.56 -24.47
CA SER A 325 12.50 21.83 -24.47
C SER A 325 11.36 22.66 -25.05
N GLY A 326 11.44 23.99 -25.02
CA GLY A 326 10.36 24.89 -25.43
C GLY A 326 9.13 24.82 -24.53
N CYS A 327 9.27 24.25 -23.32
CA CYS A 327 8.17 24.04 -22.39
C CYS A 327 7.90 25.27 -21.52
N LYS A 328 6.73 25.28 -20.90
CA LYS A 328 6.37 26.25 -19.86
C LYS A 328 6.24 25.50 -18.54
N LEU A 329 7.15 25.79 -17.61
CA LEU A 329 7.16 25.17 -16.28
C LEU A 329 6.45 26.09 -15.28
N PRO A 330 5.14 25.88 -15.01
CA PRO A 330 4.45 26.60 -13.94
C PRO A 330 5.00 26.23 -12.56
N LYS A 331 5.48 25.00 -12.36
CA LYS A 331 5.89 24.48 -11.06
C LYS A 331 7.24 23.78 -11.13
N ILE A 332 8.18 24.20 -10.28
CA ILE A 332 9.49 23.56 -10.09
C ILE A 332 9.68 23.27 -8.61
N CYS A 333 9.97 22.02 -8.27
CA CYS A 333 10.32 21.59 -6.92
C CYS A 333 11.82 21.26 -6.86
N ILE A 334 12.55 21.91 -5.96
CA ILE A 334 13.99 21.69 -5.78
C ILE A 334 14.26 21.05 -4.43
N ASN A 335 14.84 19.84 -4.44
CA ASN A 335 15.13 19.06 -3.25
C ASN A 335 16.63 19.15 -2.92
N GLY A 336 17.02 19.61 -1.73
CA GLY A 336 18.44 19.64 -1.34
C GLY A 336 18.86 20.76 -0.39
N PRO A 337 20.16 20.83 -0.04
CA PRO A 337 20.69 21.73 0.99
C PRO A 337 20.68 23.23 0.64
N ARG A 338 20.12 23.63 -0.51
CA ARG A 338 20.02 25.01 -1.01
C ARG A 338 21.40 25.65 -1.23
N GLN A 339 21.99 25.37 -2.40
CA GLN A 339 23.23 25.99 -2.90
C GLN A 339 23.05 27.48 -3.20
N ILE A 340 21.85 27.91 -3.62
CA ILE A 340 21.50 29.31 -3.87
C ILE A 340 20.19 29.70 -3.17
N SER A 341 19.97 31.01 -2.96
CA SER A 341 18.79 31.50 -2.26
C SER A 341 17.50 31.34 -3.08
N LYS A 342 16.35 31.21 -2.39
CA LYS A 342 15.02 31.19 -3.04
C LYS A 342 14.81 32.42 -3.94
N ASP A 343 15.23 33.59 -3.47
CA ASP A 343 15.13 34.86 -4.21
C ASP A 343 15.87 34.82 -5.54
N THR A 344 16.98 34.09 -5.61
CA THR A 344 17.76 33.93 -6.85
C THR A 344 16.98 33.15 -7.91
N TYR A 345 16.25 32.09 -7.51
CA TYR A 345 15.36 31.36 -8.42
C TYR A 345 14.17 32.20 -8.85
N HIS A 346 13.51 32.89 -7.91
CA HIS A 346 12.36 33.76 -8.23
C HIS A 346 12.74 34.94 -9.13
N ALA A 347 13.93 35.52 -8.96
CA ALA A 347 14.45 36.57 -9.82
C ALA A 347 14.72 36.08 -11.24
N ALA A 348 15.24 34.85 -11.39
CA ALA A 348 15.50 34.26 -12.70
C ALA A 348 14.22 33.78 -13.43
N PHE A 349 13.20 33.37 -12.68
CA PHE A 349 11.98 32.76 -13.21
C PHE A 349 10.71 33.31 -12.53
N PRO A 350 10.32 34.57 -12.82
CA PRO A 350 9.23 35.26 -12.12
C PRO A 350 7.83 34.68 -12.37
N SER A 351 7.65 33.91 -13.45
CA SER A 351 6.38 33.27 -13.81
C SER A 351 6.25 31.82 -13.35
N THR A 352 7.22 31.32 -12.57
CA THR A 352 7.29 29.93 -12.12
C THR A 352 7.17 29.87 -10.60
N GLU A 353 6.30 29.00 -10.12
CA GLU A 353 6.17 28.68 -8.70
C GLU A 353 7.29 27.71 -8.31
N PHE A 354 8.10 28.11 -7.32
CA PHE A 354 9.14 27.25 -6.75
C PHE A 354 8.71 26.74 -5.39
N SER A 355 8.75 25.42 -5.23
CA SER A 355 8.72 24.76 -3.92
C SER A 355 10.11 24.21 -3.60
N PHE A 356 10.50 24.26 -2.32
CA PHE A 356 11.77 23.72 -1.85
C PHE A 356 11.49 22.78 -0.68
N ASP A 357 12.10 21.60 -0.69
CA ASP A 357 11.95 20.68 0.43
C ASP A 357 12.40 21.34 1.75
N GLY A 358 11.54 21.16 2.77
CA GLY A 358 11.45 21.98 3.99
C GLY A 358 10.09 22.67 4.17
N GLU A 359 9.28 22.75 3.11
CA GLU A 359 7.87 23.16 3.13
C GLU A 359 7.01 22.10 2.41
N TYR A 360 6.74 20.97 3.07
CA TYR A 360 5.63 20.09 2.71
C TYR A 360 4.73 19.96 3.95
N VAL A 361 3.64 20.73 3.95
CA VAL A 361 2.39 20.39 4.64
C VAL A 361 1.72 19.36 3.74
N GLY A 362 1.50 18.15 4.25
CA GLY A 362 1.09 17.01 3.45
C GLY A 362 -0.33 17.10 2.89
N GLU A 363 -0.56 16.35 1.82
CA GLU A 363 -1.77 15.57 1.59
C GLU A 363 -1.41 14.25 0.89
N GLY A 364 -1.61 13.13 1.61
CA GLY A 364 -1.75 11.72 1.15
C GLY A 364 -0.54 11.10 0.43
N ILE A 365 0.23 10.17 0.98
CA ILE A 365 -0.13 8.97 1.74
C ILE A 365 0.97 8.74 2.78
N ASP A 366 0.73 9.15 4.02
CA ASP A 366 1.56 8.73 5.15
C ASP A 366 0.96 7.48 5.78
N VAL A 367 1.64 6.36 5.54
CA VAL A 367 1.45 5.13 6.30
C VAL A 367 2.04 5.38 7.68
N ALA A 368 1.15 5.58 8.66
CA ALA A 368 1.51 5.77 10.05
C ALA A 368 2.48 4.68 10.55
N SER A 369 3.76 5.03 10.67
CA SER A 369 4.70 4.38 11.56
C SER A 369 4.76 5.16 12.86
N HIS A 370 3.77 4.97 13.74
CA HIS A 370 3.93 5.35 15.14
C HIS A 370 4.53 4.17 15.90
N THR A 371 5.84 4.29 16.12
CA THR A 371 6.55 3.69 17.23
C THR A 371 6.03 4.31 18.52
N ASP A 372 5.25 3.55 19.29
CA ASP A 372 4.93 3.89 20.67
C ASP A 372 5.97 3.21 21.56
N SER A 373 6.97 4.01 21.95
CA SER A 373 7.83 3.74 23.09
C SER A 373 7.23 4.49 24.27
N SER A 374 6.53 3.77 25.14
CA SER A 374 6.26 4.24 26.49
C SER A 374 6.60 3.12 27.45
N ASP A 375 7.71 3.33 28.13
CA ASP A 375 8.13 2.68 29.35
C ASP A 375 6.98 2.65 30.37
N VAL A 376 6.78 1.50 31.00
CA VAL A 376 6.17 1.37 32.33
C VAL A 376 7.06 0.43 33.12
N GLU A 377 8.06 1.00 33.78
CA GLU A 377 8.54 0.52 35.08
C GLU A 377 7.57 1.09 36.14
N ASP A 378 6.91 0.22 36.89
CA ASP A 378 6.96 0.17 38.37
C ASP A 378 5.90 -0.80 38.93
N ASP A 379 6.36 -1.58 39.92
CA ASP A 379 5.73 -2.57 40.82
C ASP A 379 5.25 -3.95 40.31
#